data_AF-A0A384IPT5-F1
#
_entry.id   AF-A0A384IPT5-F1
#
_cell.length_a   1.000
_cell.length_b   1.000
_cell.length_c   1.000
_cell.angle_alpha   90.00
_cell.angle_beta   90.00
_cell.angle_gamma   90.00
#
_symmetry.space_group_name_H-M   'P 1'
#
loop_
_entity.id
_entity.type
_entity.pdbx_description
1 polymer ?
#
loop_
_entity_poly.entity_id
_entity_poly.type
_entity_poly.pdbx_seq_one_letter_code
_entity_poly.pdbx_strand_id
1 'polypeptide(L)'
;METHLAFPGLDLLTADEAEALRDLFCACADLHHELRSANAQGHRVDQLLGNAQRYGEGRAFTSHADALLELGTATVDYLHAVESLAWRHTSACVVFATALLERLAHGTPGFSPDDLRQLTAEPTLSDLRAALSMPGAVLLPGSSDGLVRQFDRDREKMLIDVEFLGRASPKGALDWRVTEELDAASFGDLEPWFAWADQLVSLEIVVRARSDRR
;
A
#
# COMPACT_ATOMS: atom_id res chain seq x y z
N MET A 1 -14.01 26.75 -13.97
CA MET A 1 -12.55 26.89 -14.05
C MET A 1 -12.01 26.31 -12.76
N GLU A 2 -11.92 24.98 -12.71
CA GLU A 2 -11.68 24.24 -11.47
C GLU A 2 -10.20 24.22 -11.14
N THR A 3 -9.92 24.64 -9.91
CA THR A 3 -8.63 24.80 -9.27
C THR A 3 -7.87 23.47 -9.29
N HIS A 4 -6.73 23.44 -9.96
CA HIS A 4 -5.85 22.28 -9.99
C HIS A 4 -5.46 21.88 -8.56
N LEU A 5 -5.81 20.65 -8.19
CA LEU A 5 -5.19 19.89 -7.10
C LEU A 5 -3.72 19.66 -7.45
N ALA A 6 -2.89 20.70 -7.40
CA ALA A 6 -1.48 20.59 -7.68
C ALA A 6 -0.74 20.39 -6.36
N PHE A 7 -0.07 19.25 -6.19
CA PHE A 7 0.96 19.13 -5.17
C PHE A 7 2.10 20.10 -5.54
N PRO A 8 2.50 20.99 -4.62
CA PRO A 8 3.53 21.98 -4.90
C PRO A 8 4.88 21.28 -5.15
N GLY A 9 5.61 21.72 -6.19
CA GLY A 9 7.00 21.35 -6.41
C GLY A 9 7.25 19.99 -7.08
N LEU A 10 6.24 19.30 -7.60
CA LEU A 10 6.46 18.04 -8.34
C LEU A 10 7.35 18.21 -9.59
N ASP A 11 7.43 19.43 -10.14
CA ASP A 11 8.35 19.81 -11.22
C ASP A 11 9.83 19.82 -10.79
N LEU A 12 10.10 19.77 -9.48
CA LEU A 12 11.43 19.75 -8.88
C LEU A 12 11.91 18.32 -8.53
N LEU A 13 11.18 17.29 -8.97
CA LEU A 13 11.65 15.91 -8.85
C LEU A 13 12.83 15.67 -9.78
N THR A 14 13.88 15.07 -9.24
CA THR A 14 15.00 14.56 -10.06
C THR A 14 14.53 13.42 -10.96
N ALA A 15 15.34 13.03 -11.95
CA ALA A 15 15.02 11.90 -12.82
C ALA A 15 14.92 10.60 -12.00
N ASP A 16 15.89 10.35 -11.12
CA ASP A 16 15.98 9.15 -10.30
C ASP A 16 14.80 9.04 -9.31
N GLU A 17 14.36 10.15 -8.71
CA GLU A 17 13.18 10.17 -7.83
C GLU A 17 11.89 9.84 -8.57
N ALA A 18 11.72 10.37 -9.78
CA ALA A 18 10.53 10.09 -10.59
C ALA A 18 10.55 8.65 -11.14
N GLU A 19 11.72 8.11 -11.46
CA GLU A 19 11.87 6.70 -11.83
C GLU A 19 11.50 5.79 -10.65
N ALA A 20 12.09 6.02 -9.47
CA ALA A 20 11.79 5.27 -8.25
C ALA A 20 10.29 5.33 -7.88
N LEU A 21 9.66 6.50 -8.02
CA LEU A 21 8.25 6.67 -7.71
C LEU A 21 7.35 5.86 -8.66
N ARG A 22 7.67 5.88 -9.96
CA ARG A 22 6.92 5.13 -10.97
C ARG A 22 7.12 3.64 -10.84
N ASP A 23 8.34 3.18 -10.60
CA ASP A 23 8.64 1.76 -10.40
C ASP A 23 7.82 1.18 -9.24
N LEU A 24 7.89 1.84 -8.08
CA LEU A 24 7.14 1.44 -6.89
C LEU A 24 5.62 1.51 -7.09
N PHE A 25 5.14 2.50 -7.83
CA PHE A 25 3.72 2.61 -8.16
C PHE A 25 3.25 1.53 -9.13
N CYS A 26 4.02 1.21 -10.18
CA CYS A 26 3.70 0.11 -11.08
C CYS A 26 3.56 -1.20 -10.32
N ALA A 27 4.49 -1.48 -9.39
CA ALA A 27 4.38 -2.63 -8.50
C ALA A 27 3.08 -2.59 -7.67
N CYS A 28 2.72 -1.44 -7.09
CA CYS A 28 1.46 -1.29 -6.36
C CYS A 28 0.22 -1.53 -7.24
N ALA A 29 0.20 -1.02 -8.47
CA ALA A 29 -0.93 -1.19 -9.39
C ALA A 29 -1.14 -2.65 -9.79
N ASP A 30 -0.05 -3.35 -10.12
CA ASP A 30 -0.08 -4.77 -10.46
C ASP A 30 -0.54 -5.61 -9.25
N LEU A 31 -0.01 -5.31 -8.05
CA LEU A 31 -0.40 -5.99 -6.82
C LEU A 31 -1.84 -5.69 -6.41
N HIS A 32 -2.38 -4.51 -6.71
CA HIS A 32 -3.79 -4.19 -6.48
C HIS A 32 -4.71 -5.07 -7.32
N HIS A 33 -4.36 -5.25 -8.60
CA HIS A 33 -5.10 -6.13 -9.50
C HIS A 33 -5.02 -7.59 -9.04
N GLU A 34 -3.83 -8.03 -8.62
CA GLU A 34 -3.64 -9.40 -8.15
C GLU A 34 -4.39 -9.66 -6.84
N LEU A 35 -4.41 -8.69 -5.92
CA LEU A 35 -5.14 -8.80 -4.66
C LEU A 35 -6.66 -8.91 -4.90
N ARG A 36 -7.21 -8.14 -5.84
CA ARG A 36 -8.62 -8.28 -6.25
C ARG A 36 -8.90 -9.65 -6.84
N SER A 37 -7.99 -10.18 -7.64
CA SER A 37 -8.08 -11.54 -8.20
C SER A 37 -8.05 -12.60 -7.10
N ALA A 38 -7.13 -12.49 -6.14
CA ALA A 38 -7.02 -13.38 -4.99
C ALA A 38 -8.29 -13.37 -4.13
N ASN A 39 -8.82 -12.19 -3.81
CA ASN A 39 -10.08 -12.05 -3.08
C ASN A 39 -11.27 -12.69 -3.81
N ALA A 40 -11.36 -12.52 -5.13
CA ALA A 40 -12.39 -13.16 -5.93
C ALA A 40 -12.30 -14.70 -5.90
N GLN A 41 -11.09 -15.26 -5.92
CA GLN A 41 -10.89 -16.70 -5.74
C GLN A 41 -11.24 -17.16 -4.31
N GLY A 42 -10.87 -16.39 -3.29
CA GLY A 42 -11.22 -16.66 -1.89
C GLY A 42 -12.73 -16.83 -1.70
N HIS A 43 -13.53 -15.88 -2.20
CA HIS A 43 -15.00 -15.96 -2.14
C HIS A 43 -15.57 -17.19 -2.85
N ARG A 44 -14.97 -17.58 -3.98
CA ARG A 44 -15.37 -18.79 -4.71
C ARG A 44 -15.06 -20.04 -3.90
N VAL A 45 -13.90 -20.07 -3.25
CA VAL A 45 -13.44 -21.20 -2.44
C VAL A 45 -14.24 -21.34 -1.16
N ASP A 46 -14.65 -20.26 -0.50
CA ASP A 46 -15.55 -20.31 0.65
C ASP A 46 -16.85 -21.07 0.35
N GLN A 47 -17.42 -20.84 -0.84
CA GLN A 47 -18.60 -21.56 -1.31
C GLN A 47 -18.31 -23.04 -1.55
N LEU A 48 -17.13 -23.38 -2.09
CA LEU A 48 -16.71 -24.75 -2.34
C LEU A 48 -16.45 -25.50 -1.04
N LEU A 49 -15.85 -24.86 -0.04
CA LEU A 49 -15.62 -25.43 1.29
C LEU A 49 -16.93 -25.74 2.01
N GLY A 50 -17.93 -24.86 1.90
CA GLY A 50 -19.29 -25.13 2.40
C GLY A 50 -19.93 -26.37 1.75
N ASN A 51 -19.57 -26.67 0.50
CA ASN A 51 -20.01 -27.90 -0.18
C ASN A 51 -19.17 -29.11 0.22
N ALA A 52 -17.86 -28.96 0.41
CA ALA A 52 -16.95 -30.02 0.85
C ALA A 52 -17.42 -30.67 2.16
N GLN A 53 -17.82 -29.84 3.13
CA GLN A 53 -18.38 -30.31 4.40
C GLN A 53 -19.62 -31.19 4.18
N ARG A 54 -20.56 -30.74 3.35
CA ARG A 54 -21.79 -31.49 3.00
C ARG A 54 -21.49 -32.78 2.23
N TYR A 55 -20.44 -32.80 1.42
CA TYR A 55 -20.05 -33.98 0.65
C TYR A 55 -19.26 -35.02 1.45
N GLY A 56 -18.58 -34.62 2.53
CA GLY A 56 -17.82 -35.51 3.41
C GLY A 56 -18.65 -36.15 4.53
N GLU A 57 -19.69 -35.45 5.02
CA GLU A 57 -20.47 -35.91 6.18
C GLU A 57 -21.16 -37.28 5.94
N GLY A 58 -20.80 -38.26 6.78
CA GLY A 58 -21.40 -39.60 6.79
C GLY A 58 -21.06 -40.48 5.59
N ARG A 59 -20.04 -40.12 4.80
CA ARG A 59 -19.69 -40.81 3.55
C ARG A 59 -18.42 -41.65 3.72
N ALA A 60 -18.39 -42.81 3.05
CA ALA A 60 -17.22 -43.70 3.04
C ALA A 60 -16.12 -43.28 2.04
N PHE A 61 -16.44 -42.42 1.07
CA PHE A 61 -15.51 -41.93 0.05
C PHE A 61 -15.47 -40.41 0.10
N THR A 62 -14.32 -39.84 0.47
CA THR A 62 -14.14 -38.40 0.76
C THR A 62 -13.27 -37.67 -0.25
N SER A 63 -12.70 -38.36 -1.25
CA SER A 63 -11.71 -37.78 -2.18
C SER A 63 -12.13 -36.45 -2.82
N HIS A 64 -13.41 -36.26 -3.14
CA HIS A 64 -13.91 -34.97 -3.64
C HIS A 64 -13.88 -33.87 -2.56
N ALA A 65 -14.32 -34.17 -1.33
CA ALA A 65 -14.25 -33.22 -0.22
C ALA A 65 -12.80 -32.89 0.14
N ASP A 66 -11.91 -33.89 0.15
CA ASP A 66 -10.48 -33.72 0.42
C ASP A 66 -9.83 -32.81 -0.64
N ALA A 67 -10.13 -33.01 -1.92
CA ALA A 67 -9.63 -32.14 -3.00
C ALA A 67 -10.12 -30.69 -2.88
N LEU A 68 -11.35 -30.46 -2.41
CA LEU A 68 -11.87 -29.12 -2.17
C LEU A 68 -11.22 -28.44 -0.95
N LEU A 69 -10.88 -29.23 0.08
CA LEU A 69 -10.13 -28.74 1.24
C LEU A 69 -8.69 -28.35 0.85
N GLU A 70 -8.00 -29.19 0.06
CA GLU A 70 -6.67 -28.89 -0.48
C GLU A 70 -6.66 -27.62 -1.35
N LEU A 71 -7.65 -27.46 -2.22
CA LEU A 71 -7.84 -26.22 -2.99
C LEU A 71 -8.07 -25.01 -2.08
N GLY A 72 -8.78 -25.22 -0.97
CA GLY A 72 -8.98 -24.22 0.09
C GLY A 72 -7.66 -23.70 0.64
N THR A 73 -6.82 -24.62 1.12
CA THR A 73 -5.49 -24.29 1.65
C THR A 73 -4.64 -23.56 0.62
N ALA A 74 -4.54 -24.06 -0.62
CA ALA A 74 -3.74 -23.42 -1.66
C ALA A 74 -4.21 -21.99 -1.99
N THR A 75 -5.51 -21.71 -1.88
CA THR A 75 -6.07 -20.38 -2.14
C THR A 75 -5.75 -19.41 -1.00
N VAL A 76 -5.78 -19.88 0.24
CA VAL A 76 -5.36 -19.10 1.41
C VAL A 76 -3.87 -18.74 1.32
N ASP A 77 -3.02 -19.72 0.99
CA ASP A 77 -1.57 -19.51 0.84
C ASP A 77 -1.27 -18.45 -0.23
N TYR A 78 -1.97 -18.54 -1.37
CA TYR A 78 -1.86 -17.55 -2.44
C TYR A 78 -2.34 -16.16 -2.02
N LEU A 79 -3.49 -16.06 -1.33
CA LEU A 79 -4.00 -14.79 -0.82
C LEU A 79 -2.99 -14.13 0.13
N HIS A 80 -2.47 -14.88 1.11
CA HIS A 80 -1.47 -14.37 2.06
C HIS A 80 -0.20 -13.89 1.37
N ALA A 81 0.27 -14.60 0.35
CA ALA A 81 1.45 -14.20 -0.43
C ALA A 81 1.22 -12.86 -1.15
N VAL A 82 0.05 -12.70 -1.78
CA VAL A 82 -0.32 -11.47 -2.50
C VAL A 82 -0.52 -10.31 -1.53
N GLU A 83 -1.23 -10.52 -0.42
CA GLU A 83 -1.42 -9.50 0.62
C GLU A 83 -0.08 -9.02 1.21
N SER A 84 0.84 -9.95 1.50
CA SER A 84 2.17 -9.61 2.02
C SER A 84 2.97 -8.76 1.03
N LEU A 85 2.92 -9.10 -0.26
CA LEU A 85 3.58 -8.30 -1.30
C LEU A 85 2.93 -6.93 -1.47
N ALA A 86 1.59 -6.87 -1.50
CA ALA A 86 0.84 -5.63 -1.58
C ALA A 86 1.22 -4.69 -0.44
N TRP A 87 1.18 -5.18 0.79
CA TRP A 87 1.53 -4.39 1.97
C TRP A 87 2.96 -3.87 1.95
N ARG A 88 3.93 -4.71 1.58
CA ARG A 88 5.34 -4.30 1.45
C ARG A 88 5.49 -3.09 0.54
N HIS A 89 4.87 -3.13 -0.63
CA HIS A 89 5.07 -2.09 -1.65
C HIS A 89 4.21 -0.85 -1.36
N THR A 90 2.99 -1.01 -0.87
CA THR A 90 2.14 0.15 -0.51
C THR A 90 2.70 0.90 0.69
N SER A 91 3.22 0.20 1.70
CA SER A 91 3.88 0.85 2.84
C SER A 91 5.15 1.58 2.43
N ALA A 92 6.01 0.97 1.60
CA ALA A 92 7.18 1.64 1.02
C ALA A 92 6.77 2.87 0.21
N CYS A 93 5.67 2.77 -0.57
CA CYS A 93 5.15 3.89 -1.35
C CYS A 93 4.74 5.06 -0.46
N VAL A 94 4.03 4.78 0.64
CA VAL A 94 3.63 5.79 1.64
C VAL A 94 4.82 6.49 2.25
N VAL A 95 5.83 5.73 2.72
CA VAL A 95 7.04 6.30 3.33
C VAL A 95 7.81 7.12 2.31
N PHE A 96 8.06 6.57 1.12
CA PHE A 96 8.84 7.25 0.10
C PHE A 96 8.18 8.54 -0.39
N ALA A 97 6.89 8.51 -0.73
CA ALA A 97 6.23 9.72 -1.21
C ALA A 97 6.04 10.75 -0.10
N THR A 98 5.89 10.32 1.17
CA THR A 98 5.91 11.25 2.30
C THR A 98 7.26 11.96 2.42
N ALA A 99 8.37 11.22 2.30
CA ALA A 99 9.72 11.78 2.29
C ALA A 99 9.96 12.72 1.10
N LEU A 100 9.45 12.39 -0.09
CA LEU A 100 9.48 13.27 -1.26
C LEU A 100 8.72 14.58 -0.99
N LEU A 101 7.51 14.51 -0.44
CA LEU A 101 6.72 15.70 -0.12
C LEU A 101 7.41 16.59 0.92
N GLU A 102 7.99 15.99 1.95
CA GLU A 102 8.77 16.72 2.95
C GLU A 102 9.98 17.42 2.31
N ARG A 103 10.73 16.69 1.46
CA ARG A 103 11.88 17.23 0.72
C ARG A 103 11.48 18.44 -0.12
N LEU A 104 10.38 18.30 -0.86
CA LEU A 104 9.83 19.36 -1.72
C LEU A 104 9.36 20.56 -0.91
N ALA A 105 8.66 20.34 0.21
CA ALA A 105 8.19 21.39 1.09
C ALA A 105 9.33 22.23 1.69
N HIS A 106 10.46 21.59 1.99
CA HIS A 106 11.65 22.26 2.54
C HIS A 106 12.65 22.74 1.48
N GLY A 107 12.41 22.43 0.20
CA GLY A 107 13.32 22.76 -0.90
C GLY A 107 14.71 22.12 -0.76
N THR A 108 14.79 20.94 -0.14
CA THR A 108 16.06 20.24 0.04
C THR A 108 16.51 19.53 -1.26
N PRO A 109 17.83 19.28 -1.42
CA PRO A 109 18.37 18.58 -2.59
C PRO A 109 17.72 17.21 -2.79
N GLY A 110 17.70 16.73 -4.04
CA GLY A 110 17.21 15.40 -4.38
C GLY A 110 17.96 14.29 -3.65
N PHE A 111 17.27 13.17 -3.44
CA PHE A 111 17.84 11.99 -2.77
C PHE A 111 19.02 11.39 -3.54
N SER A 112 20.00 10.85 -2.81
CA SER A 112 21.05 10.06 -3.43
C SER A 112 20.51 8.68 -3.86
N PRO A 113 21.19 7.95 -4.77
CA PRO A 113 20.79 6.59 -5.13
C PRO A 113 20.74 5.62 -3.93
N ASP A 114 21.56 5.85 -2.90
CA ASP A 114 21.54 5.04 -1.67
C ASP A 114 20.30 5.34 -0.83
N ASP A 115 19.92 6.61 -0.69
CA ASP A 115 18.71 7.02 0.00
C ASP A 115 17.46 6.49 -0.71
N LEU A 116 17.42 6.57 -2.05
CA LEU A 116 16.33 6.03 -2.86
C LEU A 116 16.17 4.51 -2.67
N ARG A 117 17.27 3.77 -2.61
CA ARG A 117 17.22 2.32 -2.34
C ARG A 117 16.71 2.00 -0.93
N GLN A 118 17.01 2.84 0.05
CA GLN A 118 16.50 2.65 1.42
C GLN A 118 15.02 3.02 1.52
N LEU A 119 14.61 4.13 0.91
CA LEU A 119 13.23 4.63 0.96
C LEU A 119 12.24 3.76 0.17
N THR A 120 12.71 3.07 -0.87
CA THR A 120 11.88 2.13 -1.66
C THR A 120 11.91 0.70 -1.13
N ALA A 121 12.73 0.40 -0.12
CA ALA A 121 12.73 -0.90 0.56
C ALA A 121 11.51 -1.03 1.49
N GLU A 122 11.26 -2.25 1.97
CA GLU A 122 10.22 -2.50 2.98
C GLU A 122 10.49 -1.69 4.25
N PRO A 123 9.58 -0.77 4.64
CA PRO A 123 9.76 0.02 5.84
C PRO A 123 9.44 -0.79 7.10
N THR A 124 9.94 -0.32 8.24
CA THR A 124 9.44 -0.78 9.53
C THR A 124 8.07 -0.14 9.84
N LEU A 125 7.32 -0.72 10.79
CA LEU A 125 6.11 -0.05 11.28
C LEU A 125 6.40 1.31 11.93
N SER A 126 7.58 1.49 12.53
CA SER A 126 8.04 2.76 13.08
C SER A 126 8.18 3.82 12.00
N ASP A 127 8.84 3.48 10.89
CA ASP A 127 9.02 4.39 9.74
C ASP A 127 7.66 4.79 9.15
N LEU A 128 6.78 3.80 8.99
CA LEU A 128 5.44 4.03 8.45
C LEU A 128 4.59 4.90 9.38
N ARG A 129 4.66 4.65 10.70
CA ARG A 129 3.99 5.49 11.70
C ARG A 129 4.53 6.91 11.67
N ALA A 130 5.84 7.09 11.57
CA ALA A 130 6.47 8.40 11.52
C ALA A 130 6.00 9.18 10.28
N ALA A 131 6.00 8.54 9.11
CA ALA A 131 5.48 9.11 7.86
C ALA A 131 4.01 9.55 8.01
N LEU A 132 3.15 8.66 8.51
CA LEU A 132 1.72 8.94 8.69
C LEU A 132 1.42 9.91 9.85
N SER A 133 2.39 10.24 10.70
CA SER A 133 2.23 11.23 11.77
C SER A 133 2.44 12.67 11.30
N MET A 134 2.97 12.87 10.09
CA MET A 134 3.23 14.21 9.56
C MET A 134 1.95 14.90 9.08
N PRO A 135 1.60 16.09 9.61
CA PRO A 135 0.39 16.80 9.20
C PRO A 135 0.44 17.22 7.73
N GLY A 136 -0.69 17.12 7.02
CA GLY A 136 -0.79 17.52 5.62
C GLY A 136 -0.40 18.98 5.37
N ALA A 137 -0.65 19.87 6.33
CA ALA A 137 -0.24 21.27 6.24
C ALA A 137 1.30 21.47 6.19
N VAL A 138 2.07 20.53 6.72
CA VAL A 138 3.54 20.52 6.66
C VAL A 138 4.01 20.02 5.30
N LEU A 139 3.39 18.94 4.80
CA LEU A 139 3.78 18.28 3.55
C LEU A 139 3.31 19.02 2.30
N LEU A 140 2.25 19.84 2.42
CA LEU A 140 1.57 20.49 1.29
C LEU A 140 1.50 22.01 1.46
N PRO A 141 2.63 22.70 1.69
CA PRO A 141 2.61 24.14 1.92
C PRO A 141 2.04 24.89 0.71
N GLY A 142 1.09 25.80 0.97
CA GLY A 142 0.44 26.59 -0.09
C GLY A 142 -0.62 25.84 -0.93
N SER A 143 -0.91 24.59 -0.59
CA SER A 143 -2.05 23.86 -1.16
C SER A 143 -3.40 24.39 -0.64
N SER A 144 -4.48 24.10 -1.36
CA SER A 144 -5.82 24.45 -0.90
C SER A 144 -6.21 23.68 0.37
N ASP A 145 -6.96 24.32 1.27
CA ASP A 145 -7.46 23.69 2.50
C ASP A 145 -8.27 22.41 2.21
N GLY A 146 -8.95 22.34 1.06
CA GLY A 146 -9.69 21.16 0.64
C GLY A 146 -8.78 19.94 0.43
N LEU A 147 -7.65 20.14 -0.26
CA LEU A 147 -6.65 19.11 -0.51
C LEU A 147 -5.98 18.67 0.79
N VAL A 148 -5.55 19.63 1.62
CA VAL A 148 -4.92 19.34 2.92
C VAL A 148 -5.85 18.53 3.82
N ARG A 149 -7.13 18.93 3.93
CA ARG A 149 -8.12 18.17 4.72
C ARG A 149 -8.39 16.77 4.17
N GLN A 150 -8.35 16.57 2.86
CA GLN A 150 -8.51 15.24 2.27
C GLN A 150 -7.30 14.37 2.61
N PHE A 151 -6.08 14.89 2.40
CA PHE A 151 -4.84 14.21 2.75
C PHE A 151 -4.82 13.79 4.22
N ASP A 152 -5.16 14.71 5.14
CA ASP A 152 -5.20 14.41 6.57
C ASP A 152 -6.22 13.32 6.93
N ARG A 153 -7.39 13.30 6.29
CA ARG A 153 -8.39 12.24 6.51
C ARG A 153 -7.89 10.87 6.07
N ASP A 154 -7.25 10.78 4.92
CA ASP A 154 -6.77 9.50 4.39
C ASP A 154 -5.57 9.02 5.21
N ARG A 155 -4.65 9.93 5.56
CA ARG A 155 -3.55 9.70 6.50
C ARG A 155 -4.04 9.18 7.86
N GLU A 156 -5.07 9.78 8.44
CA GLU A 156 -5.62 9.37 9.73
C GLU A 156 -6.20 7.95 9.70
N LYS A 157 -6.89 7.57 8.62
CA LYS A 157 -7.39 6.19 8.44
C LYS A 157 -6.23 5.19 8.40
N MET A 158 -5.23 5.45 7.55
CA MET A 158 -4.05 4.60 7.43
C MET A 158 -3.29 4.50 8.76
N LEU A 159 -3.20 5.60 9.53
CA LEU A 159 -2.55 5.61 10.84
C LEU A 159 -3.28 4.71 11.85
N ILE A 160 -4.62 4.70 11.84
CA ILE A 160 -5.42 3.80 12.69
C ILE A 160 -5.12 2.34 12.36
N ASP A 161 -5.03 1.99 11.08
CA ASP A 161 -4.71 0.62 10.64
C ASP A 161 -3.31 0.21 11.12
N VAL A 162 -2.31 1.09 10.98
CA VAL A 162 -0.94 0.86 11.46
C VAL A 162 -0.88 0.71 12.97
N GLU A 163 -1.62 1.52 13.72
CA GLU A 163 -1.69 1.40 15.18
C GLU A 163 -2.37 0.10 15.62
N PHE A 164 -3.37 -0.37 14.88
CA PHE A 164 -4.01 -1.65 15.11
C PHE A 164 -3.02 -2.80 14.87
N LEU A 165 -2.32 -2.80 13.74
CA LEU A 165 -1.27 -3.77 13.42
C LEU A 165 -0.14 -3.78 14.46
N GLY A 166 0.30 -2.61 14.91
CA GLY A 166 1.32 -2.48 15.96
C GLY A 166 0.89 -3.08 17.30
N ARG A 167 -0.40 -3.02 17.65
CA ARG A 167 -0.96 -3.68 18.86
C ARG A 167 -1.10 -5.19 18.70
N ALA A 168 -1.32 -5.67 17.48
CA ALA A 168 -1.42 -7.10 17.17
C ALA A 168 -0.04 -7.79 17.11
N SER A 169 1.05 -7.03 17.02
CA SER A 169 2.42 -7.55 17.05
C SER A 169 2.71 -8.31 18.35
N PRO A 170 3.15 -9.58 18.30
CA PRO A 170 3.39 -10.40 19.49
C PRO A 170 4.58 -9.91 20.34
N LYS A 171 5.34 -8.91 19.89
CA LYS A 171 6.40 -8.24 20.67
C LYS A 171 6.07 -6.80 21.08
N GLY A 172 4.96 -6.22 20.62
CA GLY A 172 4.61 -4.82 20.88
C GLY A 172 5.65 -3.78 20.43
N ALA A 173 6.62 -4.19 19.61
CA ALA A 173 7.70 -3.34 19.12
C ALA A 173 7.29 -2.69 17.78
N LEU A 174 7.87 -1.54 17.43
CA LEU A 174 7.63 -0.86 16.14
C LEU A 174 8.79 -1.09 15.14
N ASP A 175 9.90 -1.68 15.57
CA ASP A 175 11.14 -1.88 14.79
C ASP A 175 11.15 -3.18 13.95
N TRP A 176 9.99 -3.76 13.62
CA TRP A 176 9.91 -4.97 12.81
C TRP A 176 9.39 -4.70 11.39
N ARG A 177 9.83 -5.53 10.44
CA ARG A 177 9.36 -5.51 9.04
C ARG A 177 7.98 -6.11 8.97
N VAL A 178 7.07 -5.47 8.26
CA VAL A 178 5.66 -5.82 8.37
C VAL A 178 5.33 -7.21 7.81
N THR A 179 6.17 -7.75 6.92
CA THR A 179 6.01 -9.11 6.38
C THR A 179 6.57 -10.23 7.27
N GLU A 180 7.23 -9.94 8.40
CA GLU A 180 7.90 -10.96 9.22
C GLU A 180 6.97 -11.84 10.08
N GLU A 181 5.66 -11.55 10.20
CA GLU A 181 4.80 -12.33 11.12
C GLU A 181 3.28 -12.32 10.83
N LEU A 182 2.85 -12.41 9.56
CA LEU A 182 1.42 -12.41 9.24
C LEU A 182 0.94 -13.71 8.58
N ASP A 183 1.11 -14.82 9.29
CA ASP A 183 0.43 -16.08 8.98
C ASP A 183 -1.06 -16.08 9.42
N ALA A 184 -1.55 -15.03 10.11
CA ALA A 184 -2.87 -15.08 10.78
C ALA A 184 -3.70 -13.79 10.82
N ALA A 185 -3.20 -12.62 10.40
CA ALA A 185 -4.00 -11.39 10.40
C ALA A 185 -4.07 -10.78 8.99
N SER A 186 -5.30 -10.65 8.50
CA SER A 186 -5.61 -9.86 7.31
C SER A 186 -5.19 -8.40 7.57
N PHE A 187 -4.51 -7.80 6.60
CA PHE A 187 -3.98 -6.42 6.66
C PHE A 187 -5.08 -5.33 6.66
N GLY A 188 -6.36 -5.72 6.71
CA GLY A 188 -7.48 -4.80 6.64
C GLY A 188 -7.76 -4.34 5.21
N ASP A 189 -8.44 -3.19 5.08
CA ASP A 189 -8.75 -2.60 3.77
C ASP A 189 -7.53 -1.87 3.20
N LEU A 190 -6.95 -2.41 2.12
CA LEU A 190 -5.81 -1.81 1.43
C LEU A 190 -6.21 -0.75 0.37
N GLU A 191 -7.50 -0.57 0.10
CA GLU A 191 -7.94 0.41 -0.91
C GLU A 191 -7.49 1.86 -0.62
N PRO A 192 -7.51 2.37 0.62
CA PRO A 192 -6.98 3.70 0.93
C PRO A 192 -5.49 3.85 0.58
N TRP A 193 -4.72 2.76 0.71
CA TRP A 193 -3.29 2.73 0.46
C TRP A 193 -2.98 2.82 -1.04
N PHE A 194 -3.72 2.04 -1.85
CA PHE A 194 -3.61 2.09 -3.31
C PHE A 194 -4.11 3.43 -3.88
N ALA A 195 -5.22 3.96 -3.37
CA ALA A 195 -5.75 5.25 -3.81
C ALA A 195 -4.76 6.40 -3.57
N TRP A 196 -4.04 6.35 -2.45
CA TRP A 196 -3.02 7.35 -2.14
C TRP A 196 -1.82 7.27 -3.10
N ALA A 197 -1.35 6.05 -3.41
CA ALA A 197 -0.29 5.82 -4.40
C ALA A 197 -0.69 6.33 -5.80
N ASP A 198 -1.93 6.03 -6.23
CA ASP A 198 -2.48 6.44 -7.54
C ASP A 198 -2.58 7.95 -7.69
N GLN A 199 -3.02 8.64 -6.63
CA GLN A 199 -3.17 10.08 -6.64
C GLN A 199 -1.82 10.80 -6.85
N LEU A 200 -0.74 10.33 -6.22
CA LEU A 200 0.57 10.96 -6.31
C LEU A 200 1.21 10.79 -7.69
N VAL A 201 1.17 9.58 -8.26
CA VAL A 201 1.78 9.34 -9.58
C VAL A 201 0.97 9.98 -10.70
N SER A 202 -0.37 9.96 -10.61
CA SER A 202 -1.23 10.67 -11.56
C SER A 202 -0.88 12.15 -11.66
N LEU A 203 -0.52 12.78 -10.53
CA LEU A 203 -0.17 14.21 -10.49
C LEU A 203 1.25 14.46 -11.00
N GLU A 204 2.19 13.56 -10.72
CA GLU A 204 3.56 13.61 -11.28
C GLU A 204 3.54 13.59 -12.82
N ILE A 205 2.80 12.64 -13.41
CA ILE A 205 2.68 12.49 -14.87
C ILE A 205 2.11 13.76 -15.51
N VAL A 206 1.05 14.32 -14.91
CA VAL A 206 0.40 15.53 -15.42
C VAL A 206 1.34 16.74 -15.36
N VAL A 207 2.14 16.87 -14.30
CA VAL A 207 3.09 17.97 -14.14
C VAL A 207 4.21 17.89 -15.17
N ARG A 208 4.84 16.72 -15.35
CA ARG A 208 5.92 16.58 -16.35
C ARG A 208 5.44 16.76 -17.79
N ALA A 209 4.27 16.23 -18.14
CA ALA A 209 3.71 16.41 -19.48
C ALA A 209 3.44 17.89 -19.83
N ARG A 210 3.32 18.77 -18.83
CA ARG A 210 3.20 20.22 -19.02
C ARG A 210 4.55 20.91 -19.15
N SER A 211 5.56 20.45 -18.42
CA SER A 211 6.93 20.98 -18.49
C SER A 211 7.58 20.68 -19.85
N ASP A 212 7.36 19.49 -20.41
CA ASP A 212 7.92 19.10 -21.72
C ASP A 212 7.30 19.85 -22.92
N ARG A 213 6.20 20.58 -22.71
CA ARG A 213 5.52 21.38 -23.74
C ARG A 213 5.89 22.86 -23.73
N ARG A 214 6.74 23.29 -22.81
CA ARG A 214 7.21 24.68 -22.68
C ARG A 214 8.63 24.81 -23.23
#